data_AF-A0A813L938-F1
#
_entry.id   AF-A0A813L938-F1
#
_cell.length_a   1.000
_cell.length_b   1.000
_cell.length_c   1.000
_cell.angle_alpha   90.00
_cell.angle_beta   90.00
_cell.angle_gamma   90.00
#
_symmetry.space_group_name_H-M   'P 1'
#
loop_
_entity.id
_entity.type
_entity.pdbx_description
1 polymer ?
#
loop_
_entity_poly.entity_id
_entity_poly.type
_entity_poly.pdbx_seq_one_letter_code
_entity_poly.pdbx_strand_id
1 'polypeptide(L)'
;MKNPLFFLDMPAACFALFDGIRGGAAVEYCSKHFHTKLLPQLSASLTFWTDGDIKDLLVSILAELDVQIVQQPGCCWEGVSVAIALLLGDRLIVANLGGTHAL
;
A
#
# COMPACT_ATOMS: atom_id res chain seq x y z
N MET A 1 -3.56 -18.50 2.86
CA MET A 1 -4.92 -18.54 3.43
C MET A 1 -5.60 -17.22 3.10
N LYS A 2 -6.85 -17.23 2.64
CA LYS A 2 -7.66 -16.00 2.48
C LYS A 2 -8.15 -15.62 3.88
N ASN A 3 -7.59 -14.57 4.49
CA ASN A 3 -8.09 -14.05 5.75
C ASN A 3 -9.34 -13.20 5.46
N PRO A 4 -10.53 -13.58 5.95
CA PRO A 4 -11.73 -12.81 5.73
C PRO A 4 -11.68 -11.51 6.55
N LEU A 5 -11.83 -10.37 5.87
CA LEU A 5 -11.89 -9.03 6.45
C LEU A 5 -13.32 -8.70 6.88
N PHE A 6 -13.88 -9.46 7.83
CA PHE A 6 -15.29 -9.30 8.25
C PHE A 6 -15.59 -7.97 8.95
N PHE A 7 -14.56 -7.29 9.45
CA PHE A 7 -14.68 -6.05 10.22
C PHE A 7 -14.40 -4.80 9.41
N LEU A 8 -14.05 -4.94 8.12
CA LEU A 8 -13.87 -3.80 7.24
C LEU A 8 -15.23 -3.25 6.80
N ASP A 9 -15.33 -1.93 6.74
CA ASP A 9 -16.48 -1.25 6.14
C ASP A 9 -16.62 -1.73 4.68
N MET A 10 -17.76 -2.36 4.35
CA MET A 10 -18.05 -2.86 3.02
C MET A 10 -18.94 -1.87 2.24
N PRO A 11 -18.69 -1.65 0.93
CA PRO A 11 -17.72 -2.32 0.08
C PRO A 11 -16.26 -1.95 0.37
N ALA A 12 -15.36 -2.93 0.28
CA ALA A 12 -13.93 -2.74 0.49
C ALA A 12 -13.15 -3.09 -0.77
N ALA A 13 -12.34 -2.15 -1.28
CA ALA A 13 -11.47 -2.37 -2.43
C ALA A 13 -10.17 -1.58 -2.29
N CYS A 14 -9.06 -2.15 -2.73
CA CYS A 14 -7.76 -1.45 -2.77
C CYS A 14 -7.19 -1.56 -4.18
N PHE A 15 -6.90 -0.41 -4.77
CA PHE A 15 -6.21 -0.28 -6.04
C PHE A 15 -4.87 0.39 -5.78
N ALA A 16 -3.79 -0.19 -6.30
CA ALA A 16 -2.45 0.36 -6.19
C ALA A 16 -1.78 0.34 -7.55
N LEU A 17 -1.29 1.50 -7.97
CA LEU A 17 -0.49 1.69 -9.17
C LEU A 17 0.96 1.93 -8.73
N PHE A 18 1.88 1.17 -9.30
CA PHE A 18 3.31 1.29 -9.06
C PHE A 18 4.00 1.64 -10.38
N ASP A 19 4.76 2.73 -10.41
CA ASP A 19 5.50 3.20 -11.57
C ASP A 19 7.00 3.25 -11.28
N GLY A 20 7.79 2.63 -12.15
CA GLY A 20 9.21 2.36 -11.92
C GLY A 20 10.12 3.44 -12.48
N ILE A 21 11.11 3.83 -11.70
CA ILE A 21 12.18 4.74 -12.12
C ILE A 21 13.45 3.92 -12.28
N ARG A 22 14.04 3.98 -13.49
CA ARG A 22 15.33 3.34 -13.84
C ARG A 22 15.33 1.80 -13.84
N GLY A 23 14.17 1.18 -13.72
CA GLY A 23 14.00 -0.26 -13.89
C GLY A 23 12.66 -0.75 -13.30
N GLY A 24 12.52 -2.07 -13.17
CA GLY A 24 11.24 -2.71 -12.82
C GLY A 24 11.30 -3.63 -11.60
N ALA A 25 12.48 -3.88 -11.04
CA ALA A 25 12.65 -4.76 -9.88
C ALA A 25 12.02 -4.15 -8.62
N ALA A 26 12.15 -2.84 -8.40
CA ALA A 26 11.50 -2.14 -7.28
C ALA A 26 9.97 -2.19 -7.38
N VAL A 27 9.42 -2.00 -8.59
CA VAL A 27 7.98 -2.10 -8.88
C VAL A 27 7.47 -3.51 -8.62
N GLU A 28 8.18 -4.51 -9.12
CA GLU A 28 7.83 -5.91 -8.93
C GLU A 28 7.87 -6.29 -7.45
N TYR A 29 8.86 -5.79 -6.72
CA TYR A 29 8.96 -6.00 -5.27
C TYR A 29 7.77 -5.37 -4.53
N CYS A 30 7.47 -4.10 -4.79
CA CYS A 30 6.36 -3.39 -4.15
C CYS A 30 5.00 -4.05 -4.44
N SER A 31 4.71 -4.38 -5.69
CA SER A 31 3.44 -5.01 -6.06
C SER A 31 3.22 -6.37 -5.36
N LYS A 32 4.29 -7.15 -5.19
CA LYS A 32 4.26 -8.45 -4.49
C LYS A 32 4.15 -8.33 -2.97
N HIS A 33 4.67 -7.27 -2.35
CA HIS A 33 4.78 -7.17 -0.89
C HIS A 33 3.83 -6.14 -0.25
N PHE A 34 3.29 -5.19 -1.01
CA PHE A 34 2.40 -4.17 -0.45
C PHE A 34 1.14 -4.79 0.16
N HIS A 35 0.45 -5.65 -0.60
CA HIS A 35 -0.80 -6.28 -0.14
C HIS A 35 -0.57 -7.25 1.03
N THR A 36 0.60 -7.88 1.12
CA THR A 36 0.94 -8.80 2.22
C THR A 36 1.20 -8.07 3.53
N LYS A 37 1.54 -6.78 3.49
CA LYS A 37 1.67 -5.90 4.67
C LYS A 37 0.36 -5.22 5.03
N LEU A 38 -0.41 -4.79 4.03
CA LEU A 38 -1.68 -4.08 4.23
C LEU A 38 -2.76 -4.97 4.85
N LEU A 39 -2.99 -6.16 4.28
CA LEU A 39 -4.10 -7.03 4.68
C LEU A 39 -4.01 -7.50 6.14
N PRO A 40 -2.84 -7.93 6.67
CA PRO A 40 -2.72 -8.31 8.08
C PRO A 40 -3.02 -7.17 9.03
N GLN A 41 -2.51 -5.97 8.76
CA GLN A 41 -2.73 -4.81 9.63
C GLN A 41 -4.19 -4.38 9.61
N LEU A 42 -4.82 -4.33 8.43
CA LEU A 42 -6.26 -4.09 8.31
C LEU A 42 -7.10 -5.15 9.05
N SER A 43 -6.68 -6.42 9.02
CA SER A 43 -7.39 -7.51 9.69
C SER A 43 -7.19 -7.57 11.20
N ALA A 44 -6.10 -6.98 11.71
CA ALA A 44 -5.75 -7.02 13.13
C ALA A 44 -6.58 -6.04 13.96
N SER A 45 -7.10 -4.98 13.34
CA SER A 45 -7.97 -4.02 14.01
C SER A 45 -9.43 -4.48 13.95
N LEU A 46 -10.06 -4.55 15.13
CA LEU A 46 -11.49 -4.77 15.29
C LEU A 46 -12.26 -3.45 15.45
N THR A 47 -11.55 -2.32 15.42
CA THR A 47 -12.13 -0.98 15.60
C THR A 47 -12.32 -0.28 14.27
N PHE A 48 -13.19 0.73 14.28
CA PHE A 48 -13.36 1.62 13.13
C PHE A 48 -12.02 2.28 12.78
N TRP A 49 -11.65 2.20 11.49
CA TRP A 49 -10.45 2.85 10.98
C TRP A 49 -10.73 4.33 10.75
N THR A 50 -10.07 5.22 11.49
CA THR A 50 -10.15 6.66 11.20
C THR A 50 -9.22 7.03 10.04
N ASP A 51 -9.45 8.20 9.44
CA ASP A 51 -8.61 8.69 8.34
C ASP A 51 -7.14 8.87 8.80
N GLY A 52 -6.94 9.24 10.06
CA GLY A 52 -5.61 9.30 10.69
C GLY A 52 -4.95 7.93 10.79
N ASP A 53 -5.70 6.92 11.24
CA ASP A 53 -5.17 5.54 11.35
C ASP A 53 -4.78 4.99 9.99
N ILE A 54 -5.61 5.21 8.96
CA ILE A 54 -5.32 4.77 7.58
C ILE A 54 -4.10 5.50 7.01
N LYS A 55 -3.98 6.81 7.26
CA LYS A 55 -2.80 7.58 6.85
C LYS A 55 -1.54 7.01 7.49
N ASP A 56 -1.54 6.83 8.81
CA ASP A 56 -0.36 6.34 9.55
C ASP A 56 0.00 4.91 9.16
N LEU A 57 -1.02 4.06 8.92
CA LEU A 57 -0.89 2.73 8.36
C LEU A 57 -0.18 2.74 7.01
N LEU A 58 -0.66 3.54 6.05
CA LEU A 58 -0.08 3.61 4.71
C LEU A 58 1.34 4.17 4.74
N VAL A 59 1.59 5.20 5.54
CA VAL A 59 2.93 5.77 5.73
C VAL A 59 3.88 4.73 6.30
N SER A 60 3.46 3.99 7.32
CA SER A 60 4.26 2.94 7.95
C SER A 60 4.61 1.83 6.96
N ILE A 61 3.63 1.34 6.19
CA ILE A 61 3.85 0.30 5.16
C ILE A 61 4.80 0.78 4.08
N LEU A 62 4.62 2.00 3.57
CA LEU A 62 5.47 2.55 2.51
C LEU A 62 6.91 2.79 3.01
N ALA A 63 7.08 3.29 4.24
CA ALA A 63 8.41 3.45 4.84
C ALA A 63 9.11 2.10 5.06
N GLU A 64 8.37 1.07 5.48
CA GLU A 64 8.92 -0.28 5.63
C GLU A 64 9.34 -0.86 4.27
N LEU A 65 8.52 -0.67 3.22
CA LEU A 65 8.87 -1.10 1.87
C LEU A 65 10.11 -0.38 1.35
N ASP A 66 10.24 0.93 1.60
CA ASP A 66 11.40 1.72 1.18
C ASP A 66 12.71 1.16 1.77
N VAL A 67 12.73 0.88 3.08
CA VAL A 67 13.88 0.24 3.74
C VAL A 67 14.19 -1.14 3.13
N GLN A 68 13.15 -1.93 2.80
CA GLN A 68 13.32 -3.26 2.23
C GLN A 68 13.86 -3.21 0.79
N ILE A 69 13.41 -2.26 -0.04
CA ILE A 69 13.85 -2.08 -1.42
C ILE A 69 15.35 -1.77 -1.46
N VAL A 70 15.83 -0.89 -0.58
CA VAL A 70 17.26 -0.53 -0.51
C VAL A 70 18.13 -1.73 -0.15
N GLN A 71 17.59 -2.68 0.63
CA GLN A 71 18.29 -3.91 1.02
C GLN A 71 18.28 -4.99 -0.07
N GLN A 72 17.42 -4.90 -1.08
CA GLN A 72 17.36 -5.90 -2.14
C GLN A 72 18.46 -5.68 -3.20
N PRO A 73 19.21 -6.74 -3.57
CA PRO A 73 20.21 -6.65 -4.62
C PRO A 73 19.55 -6.32 -5.96
N GLY A 74 20.02 -5.27 -6.62
CA GLY A 74 19.48 -4.79 -7.91
C GLY A 74 18.38 -3.73 -7.79
N CYS A 75 17.73 -3.58 -6.64
CA CYS A 75 16.70 -2.56 -6.42
C CYS A 75 17.25 -1.24 -5.88
N CYS A 76 18.45 -1.24 -5.29
CA CYS A 76 19.04 -0.08 -4.61
C CYS A 76 19.33 1.14 -5.52
N TRP A 77 19.28 0.99 -6.84
CA TRP A 77 19.45 2.07 -7.81
C TRP A 77 18.15 2.41 -8.56
N GLU A 78 17.07 1.67 -8.28
CA GLU A 78 15.75 1.88 -8.85
C GLU A 78 14.88 2.65 -7.86
N GLY A 79 13.88 3.37 -8.38
CA GLY A 79 12.88 4.05 -7.58
C GLY A 79 11.47 3.60 -7.97
N VAL A 80 10.49 3.91 -7.14
CA VAL A 80 9.09 3.61 -7.43
C VAL A 80 8.20 4.78 -6.98
N SER A 81 7.32 5.23 -7.88
CA SER A 81 6.19 6.09 -7.54
C SER A 81 4.96 5.23 -7.32
N VAL A 82 4.09 5.64 -6.39
CA VAL A 82 2.95 4.85 -5.94
C VAL A 82 1.71 5.72 -5.82
N ALA A 83 0.61 5.30 -6.44
CA ALA A 83 -0.72 5.85 -6.21
C ALA A 83 -1.66 4.76 -5.70
N ILE A 84 -2.32 4.99 -4.57
CA ILE A 84 -3.21 4.04 -3.90
C ILE A 84 -4.59 4.67 -3.76
N ALA A 85 -5.63 3.92 -4.13
CA ALA A 85 -7.01 4.24 -3.86
C ALA A 85 -7.62 3.11 -3.02
N LEU A 86 -8.00 3.44 -1.79
CA LEU A 86 -8.61 2.53 -0.83
C LEU A 86 -10.06 2.93 -0.59
N LEU A 87 -10.99 2.09 -1.03
CA LEU A 87 -12.42 2.20 -0.78
C LEU A 87 -12.76 1.38 0.47
N LEU A 88 -13.38 2.02 1.46
CA LEU A 88 -13.89 1.42 2.70
C LEU A 88 -15.31 1.94 2.95
N GLY A 89 -16.32 1.13 2.66
CA GLY A 89 -17.72 1.54 2.78
C GLY A 89 -18.06 2.68 1.82
N ASP A 90 -18.32 3.84 2.38
CA ASP A 90 -18.61 5.10 1.69
C ASP A 90 -17.40 6.05 1.57
N ARG A 91 -16.24 5.63 2.08
CA ARG A 91 -15.01 6.44 2.10
C ARG A 91 -14.04 6.01 1.02
N LEU A 92 -13.54 6.98 0.26
CA LEU A 92 -12.45 6.81 -0.68
C LEU A 92 -11.22 7.56 -0.16
N ILE A 93 -10.19 6.81 0.22
CA ILE A 93 -8.89 7.35 0.63
C ILE A 93 -7.94 7.23 -0.55
N VAL A 94 -7.33 8.36 -0.92
CA VAL A 94 -6.30 8.40 -1.96
C VAL A 94 -4.97 8.81 -1.35
N ALA A 95 -3.94 7.99 -1.58
CA ALA A 95 -2.57 8.28 -1.19
C ALA A 95 -1.68 8.26 -2.41
N ASN A 96 -0.73 9.21 -2.47
CA ASN A 96 0.18 9.32 -3.59
C ASN A 96 1.60 9.63 -3.13
N LEU A 97 2.57 9.02 -3.80
CA LEU A 97 3.99 9.18 -3.58
C LEU A 97 4.69 9.27 -4.94
N GLY A 98 5.32 10.41 -5.23
CA GLY A 98 6.03 10.63 -6.49
C GLY A 98 5.15 11.20 -7.61
N GLY A 99 5.45 10.82 -8.85
CA GLY A 99 4.85 11.41 -10.07
C GLY A 99 3.59 10.70 -10.59
N THR A 100 3.21 9.58 -9.97
CA THR A 100 1.94 8.91 -10.26
C THR A 100 0.79 9.72 -9.71
N HIS A 101 -0.43 9.56 -10.24
CA HIS A 101 -1.61 10.22 -9.69
C HIS A 101 -2.82 9.28 -9.78
N ALA A 102 -3.64 9.26 -8.74
CA ALA A 102 -5.00 8.72 -8.81
C ALA A 102 -5.95 9.91 -8.97
N LEU A 103 -6.80 9.85 -10.00
CA LEU A 103 -7.79 10.89 -10.37
C LEU A 103 -9.19 10.45 -10.00
#